data_AF-A0A962L690-F1
#
_entry.id   AF-A0A962L690-F1
#
_cell.length_a   1.000
_cell.length_b   1.000
_cell.length_c   1.000
_cell.angle_alpha   90.00
_cell.angle_beta   90.00
_cell.angle_gamma   90.00
#
_symmetry.space_group_name_H-M   'P 1'
#
loop_
_entity.id
_entity.type
_entity.pdbx_description
1 polymer ?
#
loop_
_entity_poly.entity_id
_entity_poly.type
_entity_poly.pdbx_seq_one_letter_code
_entity_poly.pdbx_strand_id
1 'polypeptide(L)'
;MKTTTLCFALVLTSLVAVNANADSTRPVTIPFVDYGGIRSWEPVGQEAILIEGRNNKWYKATFFSPCIGLSFPLAVGFVTDPSGSVDQFSSILVDGDRCWFKKLEQVPAPTHNHAS
;
A
#
# COMPACT_ATOMS: atom_id res chain seq x y z
N MET A 1 11.42 17.37 -68.32
CA MET A 1 10.13 17.43 -67.57
C MET A 1 9.97 16.15 -66.76
N LYS A 2 10.49 16.10 -65.53
CA LYS A 2 10.16 15.08 -64.51
C LYS A 2 10.59 15.62 -63.15
N THR A 3 9.65 15.89 -62.25
CA THR A 3 9.92 15.91 -60.81
C THR A 3 8.61 15.66 -60.06
N THR A 4 8.61 14.53 -59.37
CA THR A 4 7.47 13.88 -58.72
C THR A 4 7.22 14.46 -57.34
N THR A 5 5.98 14.85 -57.08
CA THR A 5 5.49 15.31 -55.77
C THR A 5 5.52 14.18 -54.75
N LEU A 6 6.16 14.41 -53.61
CA LEU A 6 6.29 13.47 -52.49
C LEU A 6 5.18 13.77 -51.44
N CYS A 7 4.22 12.85 -51.27
CA CYS A 7 3.24 12.92 -50.18
C CYS A 7 3.88 12.41 -48.88
N PHE A 8 4.04 13.29 -47.89
CA PHE A 8 4.45 12.92 -46.53
C PHE A 8 3.20 12.51 -45.74
N ALA A 9 3.00 11.21 -45.53
CA ALA A 9 1.93 10.70 -44.68
C ALA A 9 2.36 10.76 -43.21
N LEU A 10 1.72 11.65 -42.43
CA LEU A 10 1.93 11.81 -41.00
C LEU A 10 1.25 10.64 -40.25
N VAL A 11 2.04 9.71 -39.72
CA VAL A 11 1.53 8.58 -38.93
C VAL A 11 1.30 9.05 -37.49
N LEU A 12 0.04 9.19 -37.10
CA LEU A 12 -0.39 9.47 -35.72
C LEU A 12 -0.34 8.18 -34.90
N THR A 13 0.74 7.94 -34.15
CA THR A 13 0.82 6.88 -33.15
C THR A 13 0.06 7.29 -31.88
N SER A 14 -1.08 6.65 -31.62
CA SER A 14 -1.87 6.87 -30.41
C SER A 14 -1.13 6.30 -29.19
N LEU A 15 -0.85 7.14 -28.20
CA LEU A 15 -0.32 6.71 -26.91
C LEU A 15 -1.49 6.11 -26.10
N VAL A 16 -1.49 4.80 -25.88
CA VAL A 16 -2.47 4.14 -25.03
C VAL A 16 -2.05 4.35 -23.56
N ALA A 17 -2.71 5.26 -22.86
CA ALA A 17 -2.54 5.39 -21.41
C ALA A 17 -3.26 4.23 -20.72
N VAL A 18 -2.51 3.32 -20.09
CA VAL A 18 -3.09 2.26 -19.25
C VAL A 18 -3.50 2.89 -17.93
N ASN A 19 -4.79 3.17 -17.78
CA ASN A 19 -5.33 3.58 -16.49
C ASN A 19 -5.31 2.38 -15.53
N ALA A 20 -4.34 2.37 -14.61
CA ALA A 20 -4.32 1.47 -13.47
C ALA A 20 -5.41 1.86 -12.45
N ASN A 21 -6.69 1.69 -12.83
CA ASN A 21 -7.75 1.61 -11.83
C ASN A 21 -7.62 0.21 -11.20
N ALA A 22 -6.80 0.13 -10.16
CA ALA A 22 -6.72 -1.04 -9.32
C ALA A 22 -8.13 -1.34 -8.81
N ASP A 23 -8.58 -2.57 -9.07
CA ASP A 23 -9.84 -3.14 -8.67
C ASP A 23 -10.12 -2.89 -7.18
N SER A 24 -10.85 -1.80 -6.89
CA SER A 24 -11.27 -1.41 -5.55
C SER A 24 -12.45 -2.23 -5.04
N THR A 25 -12.85 -3.29 -5.76
CA THR A 25 -14.03 -4.09 -5.44
C THR A 25 -13.70 -5.24 -4.48
N ARG A 26 -12.47 -5.77 -4.53
CA ARG A 26 -12.08 -6.86 -3.63
C ARG A 26 -11.60 -6.32 -2.29
N PRO A 27 -12.14 -6.80 -1.15
CA PRO A 27 -11.57 -6.52 0.16
C PRO A 27 -10.09 -6.90 0.20
N VAL A 28 -9.27 -5.97 0.68
CA VAL A 28 -7.84 -6.19 0.88
C VAL A 28 -7.65 -6.90 2.22
N THR A 29 -6.94 -8.02 2.19
CA THR A 29 -6.64 -8.83 3.37
C THR A 29 -5.18 -9.27 3.36
N ILE A 30 -4.56 -9.23 4.53
CA ILE A 30 -3.23 -9.78 4.81
C ILE A 30 -3.43 -11.05 5.64
N PRO A 31 -3.20 -12.24 5.07
CA PRO A 31 -3.49 -13.49 5.77
C PRO A 31 -2.36 -13.87 6.75
N PHE A 32 -2.71 -14.71 7.72
CA PHE A 32 -1.77 -15.38 8.64
C PHE A 32 -0.95 -14.45 9.55
N VAL A 33 -1.47 -13.27 9.89
CA VAL A 33 -0.77 -12.28 10.71
C VAL A 33 -0.45 -12.84 12.10
N ASP A 34 -1.40 -13.55 12.73
CA ASP A 34 -1.20 -14.20 14.03
C ASP A 34 -0.19 -15.35 14.01
N TYR A 35 0.16 -15.83 12.82
CA TYR A 35 1.12 -16.93 12.62
C TYR A 35 2.49 -16.41 12.13
N GLY A 36 2.79 -15.14 12.42
CA GLY A 36 4.03 -14.47 12.01
C GLY A 36 4.03 -14.10 10.51
N GLY A 37 2.88 -13.74 9.97
CA GLY A 37 2.67 -13.38 8.56
C GLY A 37 3.22 -12.01 8.15
N ILE A 38 3.67 -11.21 9.11
CA ILE A 38 4.24 -9.88 8.93
C ILE A 38 5.77 -9.97 8.90
N ARG A 39 6.40 -9.45 7.84
CA ARG A 39 7.86 -9.42 7.69
C ARG A 39 8.46 -8.17 8.30
N SER A 40 7.84 -7.02 8.02
CA SER A 40 8.26 -5.72 8.51
C SER A 40 7.07 -4.76 8.52
N TRP A 41 7.26 -3.61 9.15
CA TRP A 41 6.33 -2.50 9.13
C TRP A 41 7.10 -1.20 9.31
N GLU A 42 6.52 -0.11 8.82
CA GLU A 42 7.11 1.22 8.92
C GLU A 42 6.01 2.25 9.21
N PRO A 43 6.20 3.14 10.21
CA PRO A 43 5.25 4.21 10.45
C PRO A 43 5.36 5.29 9.37
N VAL A 44 4.20 5.80 8.94
CA VAL A 44 4.11 6.98 8.07
C VAL A 44 3.44 8.08 8.87
N GLY A 45 4.25 8.81 9.62
CA GLY A 45 3.78 9.81 10.57
C GLY A 45 3.00 9.18 11.73
N GLN A 46 1.81 9.71 12.00
CA GLN A 46 0.84 9.14 12.95
C GLN A 46 -0.44 8.69 12.24
N GLU A 47 -0.55 8.96 10.94
CA GLU A 47 -1.78 8.81 10.17
C GLU A 47 -1.87 7.47 9.46
N ALA A 48 -0.74 6.79 9.28
CA ALA A 48 -0.68 5.52 8.59
C ALA A 48 0.51 4.64 9.03
N ILE A 49 0.39 3.36 8.70
CA ILE A 49 1.45 2.36 8.83
C ILE A 49 1.56 1.58 7.50
N LEU A 50 2.79 1.37 7.05
CA LEU A 50 3.12 0.44 5.98
C LEU A 50 3.37 -0.94 6.58
N ILE A 51 2.83 -1.96 5.94
CA ILE A 51 2.84 -3.33 6.42
C ILE A 51 3.35 -4.22 5.29
N GLU A 52 4.44 -4.95 5.53
CA GLU A 52 4.96 -5.95 4.61
C GLU A 52 4.47 -7.34 5.00
N GLY A 53 3.65 -7.96 4.14
CA GLY A 53 3.24 -9.35 4.30
C GLY A 53 4.30 -10.35 3.83
N ARG A 54 4.15 -11.63 4.20
CA ARG A 54 5.05 -12.73 3.80
C ARG A 54 5.27 -12.91 2.30
N ASN A 55 4.36 -12.42 1.47
CA ASN A 55 4.42 -12.51 0.01
C ASN A 55 5.16 -11.33 -0.64
N ASN A 56 5.93 -10.56 0.13
CA ASN A 56 6.62 -9.34 -0.30
C ASN A 56 5.67 -8.27 -0.88
N LYS A 57 4.39 -8.34 -0.50
CA LYS A 57 3.41 -7.30 -0.83
C LYS A 57 3.36 -6.30 0.32
N TRP A 58 3.25 -5.05 -0.08
CA TRP A 58 3.12 -3.93 0.83
C TRP A 58 1.69 -3.45 0.88
N TYR A 59 1.28 -3.06 2.07
CA TYR A 59 -0.05 -2.56 2.35
C TYR A 59 0.08 -1.27 3.15
N LYS A 60 -0.78 -0.30 2.89
CA LYS A 60 -0.90 0.91 3.70
C LYS A 60 -2.21 0.85 4.45
N ALA A 61 -2.14 0.93 5.77
CA ALA A 61 -3.29 1.12 6.63
C ALA A 61 -3.31 2.57 7.11
N THR A 62 -4.39 3.31 6.84
CA THR A 62 -4.61 4.65 7.41
C THR A 62 -5.55 4.55 8.60
N PHE A 63 -5.46 5.48 9.54
CA PHE A 63 -6.28 5.47 10.76
C PHE A 63 -7.45 6.46 10.69
N PHE A 64 -8.48 6.24 11.53
CA PHE A 64 -9.58 7.19 11.69
C PHE A 64 -9.16 8.50 12.35
N SER A 65 -8.20 8.43 13.27
CA SER A 65 -7.56 9.53 13.98
C SER A 65 -6.06 9.28 14.04
N PRO A 66 -5.23 10.31 14.27
CA PRO A 66 -3.80 10.09 14.53
C PRO A 66 -3.57 9.02 15.60
N CYS A 67 -2.70 8.07 15.31
CA CYS A 67 -2.25 7.02 16.22
C CYS A 67 -1.06 7.56 17.02
N ILE A 68 -1.34 8.04 18.23
CA ILE A 68 -0.32 8.65 19.09
C ILE A 68 0.75 7.60 19.43
N GLY A 69 2.03 8.02 19.42
CA GLY A 69 3.17 7.13 19.67
C GLY A 69 3.69 6.40 18.42
N LEU A 70 2.91 6.32 17.34
CA LEU A 70 3.28 5.52 16.15
C LEU A 70 4.56 5.98 15.46
N SER A 71 4.93 7.26 15.55
CA SER A 71 6.16 7.75 14.89
C SER A 71 7.44 7.20 15.55
N PHE A 72 7.38 6.82 16.83
CA PHE A 72 8.50 6.27 17.58
C PHE A 72 8.01 5.19 18.57
N PRO A 73 7.40 4.09 18.08
CA PRO A 73 6.70 3.15 18.93
C PRO A 73 7.70 2.17 19.55
N LEU A 74 7.50 1.81 20.81
CA LEU A 74 8.32 0.76 21.45
C LEU A 74 8.01 -0.61 20.84
N ALA A 75 6.73 -0.85 20.58
CA ALA A 75 6.23 -2.05 19.92
C ALA A 75 4.90 -1.75 19.21
N VAL A 76 4.64 -2.51 18.14
CA VAL A 76 3.36 -2.51 17.44
C VAL A 76 2.78 -3.91 17.47
N GLY A 77 1.59 -4.06 18.03
CA GLY A 77 0.81 -5.30 18.00
C GLY A 77 -0.27 -5.23 16.94
N PHE A 78 -0.34 -6.20 16.03
CA PHE A 78 -1.47 -6.31 15.11
C PHE A 78 -2.65 -6.98 15.80
N VAL A 79 -3.85 -6.43 15.63
CA VAL A 79 -5.08 -7.06 16.11
C VAL A 79 -5.88 -7.52 14.90
N THR A 80 -5.94 -8.83 14.78
CA THR A 80 -6.51 -9.58 13.68
C THR A 80 -8.01 -9.80 13.82
N ASP A 81 -8.62 -10.18 12.71
CA ASP A 81 -9.95 -10.77 12.67
C ASP A 81 -9.95 -12.20 13.26
N PRO A 82 -11.12 -12.86 13.43
CA PRO A 82 -11.19 -14.23 13.97
C PRO A 82 -10.46 -15.31 13.15
N SER A 83 -10.08 -15.02 11.90
CA SER A 83 -9.30 -15.94 11.05
C SER A 83 -7.79 -15.78 11.26
N GLY A 84 -7.36 -14.80 12.06
CA GLY A 84 -5.97 -14.42 12.24
C GLY A 84 -5.41 -13.59 11.08
N SER A 85 -6.28 -12.91 10.33
CA SER A 85 -5.91 -12.03 9.22
C SER A 85 -6.08 -10.56 9.60
N VAL A 86 -5.43 -9.68 8.83
CA VAL A 86 -5.65 -8.23 8.90
C VAL A 86 -6.43 -7.78 7.68
N ASP A 87 -7.53 -7.09 7.90
CA ASP A 87 -8.39 -6.47 6.90
C ASP A 87 -8.70 -5.00 7.25
N GLN A 88 -9.63 -4.37 6.54
CA GLN A 88 -10.02 -2.98 6.80
C GLN A 88 -10.69 -2.74 8.16
N PHE A 89 -11.22 -3.78 8.82
CA PHE A 89 -11.89 -3.68 10.13
C PHE A 89 -10.94 -3.98 11.28
N SER A 90 -9.71 -4.37 10.96
CA SER A 90 -8.66 -4.68 11.92
C SER A 90 -8.04 -3.40 12.52
N SER A 91 -7.10 -3.56 13.44
CA SER A 91 -6.42 -2.43 14.10
C SER A 91 -4.99 -2.78 14.52
N ILE A 92 -4.26 -1.80 15.02
CA ILE A 92 -3.02 -2.04 15.78
C ILE A 92 -3.15 -1.55 17.21
N LEU A 93 -2.28 -2.10 18.08
CA LEU A 93 -1.96 -1.58 19.40
C LEU A 93 -0.58 -0.92 19.33
N VAL A 94 -0.50 0.34 19.74
CA VAL A 94 0.75 1.11 19.89
C VAL A 94 0.81 1.58 21.33
N ASP A 95 1.83 1.15 22.07
CA ASP A 95 2.02 1.52 23.49
C ASP A 95 0.77 1.31 24.39
N GLY A 96 -0.09 0.34 24.02
CA GLY A 96 -1.34 0.03 24.71
C GLY A 96 -2.59 0.69 24.13
N ASP A 97 -2.43 1.70 23.27
CA ASP A 97 -3.53 2.39 22.61
C ASP A 97 -3.94 1.72 21.30
N ARG A 98 -5.25 1.63 21.06
CA ARG A 98 -5.82 0.98 19.88
C ARG A 98 -6.08 1.98 18.76
N CYS A 99 -5.47 1.73 17.61
CA CYS A 99 -5.63 2.55 16.41
C CYS A 99 -6.37 1.76 15.32
N TRP A 100 -7.64 2.10 15.12
CA TRP A 100 -8.51 1.45 14.12
C TRP A 100 -8.19 1.90 12.71
N PHE A 101 -8.15 0.94 11.79
CA PHE A 101 -7.96 1.24 10.38
C PHE A 101 -9.21 1.91 9.79
N LYS A 102 -8.99 3.00 9.06
CA LYS A 102 -9.96 3.66 8.20
C LYS A 102 -9.95 3.06 6.80
N LYS A 103 -8.78 2.68 6.31
CA LYS A 103 -8.58 2.10 4.98
C LYS A 103 -7.39 1.17 5.03
N LEU A 104 -7.50 0.04 4.33
CA LEU A 104 -6.39 -0.84 4.01
C LEU A 104 -6.30 -0.99 2.50
N GLU A 105 -5.12 -0.72 1.94
CA GLU A 105 -4.88 -0.83 0.50
C GLU A 105 -3.52 -1.46 0.21
N GLN A 106 -3.44 -2.25 -0.86
CA GLN A 106 -2.14 -2.71 -1.35
C GLN A 106 -1.43 -1.55 -2.05
N VAL A 107 -0.13 -1.36 -1.76
CA VAL A 107 0.72 -0.31 -2.34
C VAL A 107 2.00 -0.92 -2.92
N PRO A 108 2.71 -0.21 -3.83
CA PRO A 108 4.07 -0.55 -4.17
C PRO A 108 4.97 -0.56 -2.92
N ALA A 109 6.08 -1.29 -2.98
CA ALA A 109 7.09 -1.24 -1.93
C ALA A 109 7.61 0.20 -1.72
N PRO A 110 7.86 0.62 -0.47
CA PRO A 110 8.41 1.94 -0.19
C PRO A 110 9.78 2.10 -0.84
N THR A 111 10.03 3.27 -1.43
CA THR A 111 11.34 3.62 -1.95
C THR A 111 12.21 4.16 -0.82
N HIS A 112 13.11 3.33 -0.29
CA HIS A 112 14.15 3.81 0.60
C HIS A 112 15.29 4.38 -0.25
N ASN A 113 15.40 5.70 -0.30
CA ASN A 113 16.59 6.34 -0.83
C ASN A 113 17.70 6.16 0.19
N HIS A 114 18.43 5.06 0.09
CA HIS A 114 19.68 4.87 0.83
C HIS A 114 20.72 5.81 0.25
N ALA A 115 20.81 7.03 0.78
CA ALA A 115 22.03 7.81 0.66
C ALA A 115 23.09 7.10 1.53
N SER A 116 23.92 6.28 0.88
CA SER A 116 25.16 5.74 1.44
C SER A 116 26.16 6.85 1.73
#